data_AF-A0A1I5NJP2-F1
#
_entry.id   AF-A0A1I5NJP2-F1
#
_cell.length_a   1.000
_cell.length_b   1.000
_cell.length_c   1.000
_cell.angle_alpha   90.00
_cell.angle_beta   90.00
_cell.angle_gamma   90.00
#
_symmetry.space_group_name_H-M   'P 1'
#
loop_
_entity.id
_entity.type
_entity.pdbx_description
1 polymer ?
#
loop_
_entity_poly.entity_id
_entity_poly.type
_entity_poly.pdbx_seq_one_letter_code
_entity_poly.pdbx_strand_id
1 'polypeptide(L)'
;MALFSGKETEPKMTKADIQMAEFMKKYQLEEFDEKDMIIIKKIASNLAENGLLRAGMSLRYSKAEEHAKVAYLSTLTEQNWMIIRQLSRLNSNIEKLVDK
;
A
#
# COMPACT_ATOMS: atom_id res chain seq x y z
N MET A 1 43.24 -24.16 0.63
CA MET A 1 42.16 -24.43 1.60
C MET A 1 41.20 -23.25 1.52
N ALA A 2 40.20 -23.28 0.64
CA ALA A 2 38.93 -23.97 0.82
C ALA A 2 38.20 -23.47 2.08
N LEU A 3 37.38 -22.42 1.93
CA LEU A 3 36.29 -22.03 2.82
C LEU A 3 35.67 -20.77 2.23
N PHE A 4 34.74 -20.93 1.28
CA PHE A 4 33.52 -20.14 1.11
C PHE A 4 32.75 -20.79 -0.05
N SER A 5 32.35 -22.05 0.19
CA SER A 5 31.35 -22.74 -0.62
C SER A 5 30.03 -21.98 -0.50
N GLY A 6 29.33 -21.89 -1.64
CA GLY A 6 28.10 -21.12 -1.81
C GLY A 6 27.11 -21.26 -0.65
N LYS A 7 26.77 -20.11 -0.06
CA LYS A 7 25.42 -19.89 0.39
C LYS A 7 24.78 -19.01 -0.67
N GLU A 8 23.86 -19.59 -1.43
CA GLU A 8 22.84 -18.78 -2.09
C GLU A 8 22.21 -17.91 -1.00
N THR A 9 22.55 -16.63 -1.03
CA THR A 9 21.95 -15.63 -0.15
C THR A 9 20.50 -15.53 -0.58
N GLU A 10 19.57 -16.04 0.24
CA GLU A 10 18.15 -15.74 0.11
C GLU A 10 17.98 -14.25 -0.21
N PRO A 11 17.11 -13.88 -1.18
CA PRO A 11 16.92 -12.49 -1.54
C PRO A 11 16.45 -11.75 -0.29
N LYS A 12 17.34 -10.93 0.29
CA LYS A 12 17.00 -10.12 1.46
C LYS A 12 15.87 -9.19 1.04
N MET A 13 14.68 -9.41 1.60
CA MET A 13 13.56 -8.48 1.46
C MET A 13 14.05 -7.07 1.77
N THR A 14 13.84 -6.15 0.83
CA THR A 14 14.26 -4.77 1.00
C THR A 14 13.32 -4.08 2.01
N LYS A 15 13.76 -2.95 2.59
CA LYS A 15 12.87 -2.14 3.44
C LYS A 15 11.59 -1.71 2.70
N ALA A 16 11.67 -1.50 1.39
CA ALA A 16 10.52 -1.16 0.56
C ALA A 16 9.52 -2.33 0.47
N ASP A 17 10.02 -3.57 0.35
CA ASP A 17 9.18 -4.77 0.30
C ASP A 17 8.44 -5.01 1.63
N ILE A 18 9.10 -4.74 2.76
CA ILE A 18 8.49 -4.84 4.09
C ILE A 18 7.38 -3.80 4.25
N GLN A 19 7.64 -2.53 3.91
CA GLN A 19 6.64 -1.47 3.98
C GLN A 19 5.45 -1.74 3.07
N MET A 20 5.72 -2.31 1.88
CA MET A 20 4.67 -2.73 0.96
C MET A 20 3.82 -3.84 1.59
N ALA A 21 4.43 -4.87 2.18
CA ALA A 21 3.70 -5.95 2.83
C ALA A 21 2.82 -5.45 4.00
N GLU A 22 3.34 -4.53 4.81
CA GLU A 22 2.57 -3.88 5.88
C GLU A 22 1.39 -3.06 5.34
N PHE A 23 1.60 -2.34 4.24
CA PHE A 23 0.56 -1.56 3.58
C PHE A 23 -0.58 -2.45 3.05
N MET A 24 -0.21 -3.50 2.34
CA MET A 24 -1.15 -4.49 1.80
C MET A 24 -1.99 -5.11 2.92
N LYS A 25 -1.35 -5.47 4.03
CA LYS A 25 -2.02 -5.98 5.23
C LYS A 25 -2.94 -4.95 5.88
N LYS A 26 -2.48 -3.70 6.00
CA LYS A 26 -3.25 -2.60 6.62
C LYS A 26 -4.58 -2.38 5.91
N TYR A 27 -4.58 -2.43 4.58
CA TYR A 27 -5.76 -2.16 3.76
C TYR A 27 -6.50 -3.42 3.29
N GLN A 28 -6.03 -4.61 3.68
CA GLN A 28 -6.60 -5.91 3.33
C GLN A 28 -6.68 -6.09 1.81
N LEU A 29 -5.53 -5.93 1.16
CA LEU A 29 -5.38 -5.96 -0.31
C LEU A 29 -4.78 -7.27 -0.81
N GLU A 30 -4.82 -8.35 -0.02
CA GLU A 30 -4.19 -9.64 -0.35
C GLU A 30 -4.89 -10.41 -1.48
N GLU A 31 -6.16 -10.09 -1.75
CA GLU A 31 -7.05 -10.84 -2.65
C GLU A 31 -7.12 -10.24 -4.08
N PHE A 32 -6.28 -9.26 -4.41
CA PHE A 32 -6.30 -8.60 -5.72
C PHE A 32 -5.54 -9.40 -6.77
N ASP A 33 -6.00 -9.32 -8.03
CA ASP A 33 -5.32 -9.93 -9.16
C ASP A 33 -3.94 -9.28 -9.43
N GLU A 34 -3.10 -9.97 -10.20
CA GLU A 34 -1.73 -9.52 -10.47
C GLU A 34 -1.65 -8.17 -11.23
N LYS A 35 -2.63 -7.84 -12.07
CA LYS A 35 -2.63 -6.59 -12.85
C LYS A 35 -3.01 -5.41 -11.96
N ASP A 36 -4.05 -5.58 -11.15
CA ASP A 36 -4.47 -4.61 -10.15
C ASP A 36 -3.39 -4.41 -9.09
N MET A 37 -2.67 -5.48 -8.73
CA MET A 37 -1.55 -5.44 -7.80
C MET A 37 -0.44 -4.49 -8.25
N ILE A 38 -0.14 -4.41 -9.54
CA ILE A 38 0.88 -3.48 -10.08
C ILE A 38 0.46 -2.03 -9.84
N ILE A 39 -0.81 -1.73 -10.11
CA ILE A 39 -1.38 -0.38 -9.94
C ILE A 39 -1.44 -0.02 -8.45
N ILE A 40 -1.91 -0.94 -7.60
CA ILE A 40 -1.99 -0.78 -6.16
C ILE A 40 -0.61 -0.50 -5.56
N LYS A 41 0.42 -1.26 -5.96
CA LYS A 41 1.81 -1.03 -5.53
C LYS A 41 2.30 0.37 -5.92
N LYS A 42 2.00 0.82 -7.13
CA LYS A 42 2.34 2.19 -7.56
C LYS A 42 1.65 3.26 -6.72
N ILE A 43 0.35 3.09 -6.44
CA ILE A 43 -0.42 4.02 -5.59
C ILE A 43 0.15 4.04 -4.17
N ALA A 44 0.46 2.87 -3.59
CA ALA A 44 1.03 2.73 -2.26
C ALA A 44 2.40 3.43 -2.15
N SER A 45 3.29 3.22 -3.11
CA SER A 45 4.60 3.89 -3.17
C SER A 45 4.46 5.41 -3.25
N ASN A 46 3.59 5.91 -4.14
CA ASN A 46 3.31 7.34 -4.26
C ASN A 46 2.73 7.93 -2.98
N LEU A 47 1.87 7.17 -2.28
CA LEU A 47 1.28 7.60 -1.01
C LEU A 47 2.30 7.62 0.12
N ALA A 48 3.24 6.68 0.16
CA ALA A 48 4.33 6.66 1.13
C ALA A 48 5.26 7.87 0.93
N GLU A 49 5.62 8.18 -0.32
CA GLU A 49 6.39 9.37 -0.68
C GLU A 49 5.65 10.66 -0.28
N ASN A 50 4.37 10.77 -0.64
CA ASN A 50 3.52 11.90 -0.23
C ASN A 50 3.27 11.93 1.29
N GLY A 51 3.30 10.79 1.98
CA GLY A 51 3.20 10.69 3.43
C GLY A 51 4.44 11.27 4.11
N LEU A 52 5.62 10.96 3.57
CA LEU A 52 6.89 11.54 4.02
C LEU A 52 6.92 13.06 3.77
N LEU A 53 6.45 13.52 2.60
CA LEU A 53 6.31 14.94 2.32
C LEU A 53 5.30 15.61 3.25
N ARG A 54 4.15 14.97 3.52
CA ARG A 54 3.13 15.44 4.48
C ARG A 54 3.68 15.53 5.90
N ALA A 55 4.46 14.54 6.34
CA ALA A 55 5.12 14.57 7.64
C ALA A 55 6.17 15.70 7.72
N GLY A 56 6.96 15.88 6.67
CA GLY A 56 7.91 17.00 6.56
C GLY A 56 7.22 18.36 6.56
N MET A 57 6.03 18.45 5.97
CA MET A 57 5.18 19.64 5.99
C MET A 57 4.54 19.86 7.36
N SER A 58 3.97 18.83 8.00
CA SER A 58 3.33 18.96 9.32
C SER A 58 4.32 19.32 10.43
N LEU A 59 5.61 19.01 10.26
CA LEU A 59 6.68 19.49 11.15
C LEU A 59 7.01 20.98 10.95
N ARG A 60 6.73 21.54 9.77
CA ARG A 60 7.01 22.94 9.40
C ARG A 60 5.80 23.87 9.60
N TYR A 61 4.60 23.33 9.54
CA TYR A 61 3.33 24.05 9.64
C TYR A 61 2.78 23.99 11.07
N SER A 62 2.63 25.14 11.73
CA SER A 62 2.15 25.26 13.12
C SER A 62 0.65 25.58 13.25
N LYS A 63 -0.08 25.69 12.13
CA LYS A 63 -1.48 26.14 12.13
C LYS A 63 -2.45 24.97 12.13
N ALA A 64 -3.42 25.01 13.04
CA ALA A 64 -4.47 23.99 13.17
C ALA A 64 -5.25 23.73 11.87
N GLU A 65 -5.40 24.74 11.00
CA GLU A 65 -6.06 24.62 9.70
C GLU A 65 -5.31 23.67 8.74
N GLU A 66 -3.98 23.75 8.71
CA GLU A 66 -3.15 22.90 7.84
C GLU A 66 -3.18 21.45 8.34
N HIS A 67 -3.18 21.24 9.66
CA HIS A 67 -3.40 19.91 10.26
C HIS A 67 -4.77 19.33 9.89
N ALA A 68 -5.84 20.14 9.93
CA ALA A 68 -7.18 19.69 9.57
C ALA A 68 -7.28 19.26 8.09
N LYS A 69 -6.63 20.01 7.17
CA LYS A 69 -6.56 19.65 5.74
C LYS A 69 -5.82 18.33 5.54
N VAL A 70 -4.69 18.13 6.22
CA VAL A 70 -3.92 16.87 6.15
C VAL A 70 -4.75 15.69 6.68
N ALA A 71 -5.44 15.88 7.82
CA ALA A 71 -6.32 14.86 8.38
C ALA A 71 -7.45 14.47 7.41
N TYR A 72 -8.14 15.46 6.84
CA TYR A 72 -9.21 15.22 5.85
C TYR A 72 -8.72 14.44 4.62
N LEU A 73 -7.58 14.85 4.04
CA LEU A 73 -6.98 14.13 2.91
C LEU A 73 -6.57 12.70 3.28
N SER A 74 -6.15 12.48 4.52
CA SER A 74 -5.81 11.15 5.02
C SER A 74 -7.06 10.28 5.12
N THR A 75 -8.16 10.80 5.67
CA THR A 75 -9.46 10.11 5.71
C THR A 75 -9.99 9.78 4.31
N LEU A 76 -9.89 10.70 3.35
CA LEU A 76 -10.28 10.42 1.96
C LEU A 76 -9.45 9.30 1.33
N THR A 77 -8.15 9.27 1.61
CA THR A 77 -7.27 8.20 1.14
C THR A 77 -7.72 6.85 1.70
N GLU A 78 -8.04 6.77 2.99
CA GLU A 78 -8.52 5.55 3.64
C GLU A 78 -9.88 5.09 3.09
N GLN A 79 -10.80 6.04 2.83
CA GLN A 79 -12.07 5.75 2.18
C GLN A 79 -11.87 5.16 0.78
N ASN A 80 -10.96 5.71 -0.02
CA ASN A 80 -10.67 5.20 -1.37
C ASN A 80 -10.19 3.75 -1.34
N TRP A 81 -9.34 3.38 -0.38
CA TRP A 81 -8.91 1.98 -0.22
C TRP A 81 -10.06 1.05 0.13
N MET A 82 -10.97 1.50 0.99
CA MET A 82 -12.16 0.74 1.33
C MET A 82 -13.03 0.49 0.08
N ILE A 83 -13.23 1.52 -0.75
CA ILE A 83 -13.98 1.39 -2.01
C ILE A 83 -13.32 0.38 -2.94
N ILE A 84 -12.00 0.49 -3.16
CA ILE A 84 -11.23 -0.44 -4.01
C ILE A 84 -11.42 -1.88 -3.53
N ARG A 85 -11.35 -2.13 -2.21
CA ARG A 85 -11.58 -3.46 -1.62
C ARG A 85 -13.00 -3.97 -1.84
N GLN A 86 -14.01 -3.12 -1.68
CA GLN A 86 -15.40 -3.54 -1.89
C GLN A 86 -15.69 -3.85 -3.36
N LEU A 87 -15.11 -3.08 -4.28
CA LEU A 87 -15.24 -3.33 -5.72
C LEU A 87 -14.59 -4.66 -6.13
N SER A 88 -13.41 -4.97 -5.59
CA SER A 88 -12.75 -6.27 -5.82
C SER A 88 -13.58 -7.45 -5.32
N ARG A 89 -14.12 -7.37 -4.11
CA ARG A 89 -15.02 -8.39 -3.55
C ARG A 89 -16.28 -8.58 -4.41
N LEU A 90 -16.86 -7.47 -4.87
CA LEU A 90 -18.03 -7.49 -5.75
C LEU A 90 -17.69 -8.19 -7.08
N ASN A 91 -16.54 -7.88 -7.68
CA ASN A 91 -16.11 -8.50 -8.93
C ASN A 91 -15.94 -10.03 -8.77
N SER A 92 -15.23 -10.47 -7.72
CA SER A 92 -15.04 -11.90 -7.43
C SER A 92 -16.39 -12.63 -7.20
N ASN A 93 -17.35 -11.97 -6.57
CA ASN A 93 -18.68 -12.54 -6.37
C ASN A 93 -19.47 -12.65 -7.68
N ILE A 94 -19.34 -11.68 -8.59
CA ILE A 94 -19.99 -11.72 -9.91
C ILE A 94 -19.40 -12.85 -10.75
N GLU A 95 -18.07 -12.99 -10.81
CA GLU A 95 -17.41 -14.08 -11.55
C GLU A 95 -17.92 -15.45 -11.08
N LYS A 96 -17.99 -15.68 -9.76
CA LYS A 96 -18.55 -16.92 -9.18
C LYS A 96 -20.03 -17.16 -9.51
N LEU A 97 -20.80 -16.11 -9.81
CA LEU A 97 -22.20 -16.24 -10.22
C LEU A 97 -22.33 -16.55 -11.71
N VAL A 98 -21.42 -16.04 -12.54
CA VAL A 98 -21.39 -16.26 -14.00
C VAL A 98 -20.83 -17.63 -14.36
N ASP A 99 -19.87 -18.14 -13.58
CA ASP A 99 -19.26 -19.47 -13.79
C ASP A 99 -20.14 -20.65 -13.30
N LYS A 100 -21.41 -20.39 -12.94
CA LYS A 100 -22.42 -21.40 -12.61
C LYS A 100 -23.33 -21.69 -13.79
#